data_AF-A0A7X5R1D8-F1
#
_entry.id   AF-A0A7X5R1D8-F1
#
_cell.length_a   1.000
_cell.length_b   1.000
_cell.length_c   1.000
_cell.angle_alpha   90.00
_cell.angle_beta   90.00
_cell.angle_gamma   90.00
#
_symmetry.space_group_name_H-M   'P 1'
#
loop_
_entity.id
_entity.type
_entity.pdbx_description
1 polymer ?
#
loop_
_entity_poly.entity_id
_entity_poly.type
_entity_poly.pdbx_seq_one_letter_code
_entity_poly.pdbx_strand_id
1 'polypeptide(L)'
;MGISSLSSSEHVPHSPGITECFLGVEPGDIPFREQVGSTDFSGLSDAYGSATDAANELERLLGDSVEIRAAERYLLGTVLHQSTSWPVTATVAELLVRGLNDPALRNGLPAVFTFLANVADAPADVGMPMDEDFSDILLRDGVDQRARLADLIRGGASPDEVEDALDLGAAWAYEEIFAHARSWWKQIDRFLAEPGRGAGTDDLPPFTIGLAGFALARLAALLDASEGGAAGAGAGESETIGRAASWSDATGERLRRLLSTGRVLELTDRRVLVRALGNIQPTEEYLEDADRLTRIAAALSPSLARDARALTLLAGALGEAAELDAMLDRPEYLTVLLNLPNMIARLTAATVDTDVLVVAGIGCLRWTRQSGTGLFQTLRFLPRIFPNPAEGSELTRLSPAQCRYLGALLGEGDLFEQFTAAGTAETYRATGLPSTRRGCAKLIRRSERANRA
;
A
#
# COMPACT_ATOMS: atom_id res chain seq x y z
N MET A 1 8.28 -14.99 -66.64
CA MET A 1 7.70 -14.04 -65.68
C MET A 1 7.55 -14.77 -64.36
N GLY A 2 8.51 -14.60 -63.46
CA GLY A 2 8.47 -15.15 -62.10
C GLY A 2 8.74 -13.99 -61.15
N ILE A 3 7.79 -13.72 -60.25
CA ILE A 3 7.89 -12.66 -59.26
C ILE A 3 8.27 -13.33 -57.95
N SER A 4 9.50 -13.11 -57.52
CA SER A 4 10.00 -13.50 -56.19
C SER A 4 9.43 -12.52 -55.16
N SER A 5 8.64 -13.06 -54.23
CA SER A 5 8.20 -12.37 -53.02
C SER A 5 9.30 -12.47 -51.96
N LEU A 6 9.94 -11.35 -51.64
CA LEU A 6 10.80 -11.20 -50.46
C LEU A 6 9.93 -10.62 -49.34
N SER A 7 9.50 -11.50 -48.43
CA SER A 7 9.01 -11.12 -47.11
C SER A 7 10.23 -10.80 -46.26
N SER A 8 10.47 -9.52 -46.00
CA SER A 8 11.45 -9.06 -45.02
C SER A 8 10.69 -8.84 -43.72
N SER A 9 10.81 -9.78 -42.78
CA SER A 9 10.39 -9.55 -41.40
C SER A 9 11.43 -8.61 -40.78
N GLU A 10 11.10 -7.33 -40.64
CA GLU A 10 11.89 -6.42 -39.82
C GLU A 10 11.78 -6.90 -38.36
N HIS A 11 12.88 -7.44 -37.83
CA HIS A 11 13.06 -7.64 -36.41
C HIS A 11 13.03 -6.26 -35.75
N VAL A 12 11.96 -5.96 -35.02
CA VAL A 12 11.96 -4.84 -34.09
C VAL A 12 12.98 -5.18 -33.01
N PRO A 13 14.05 -4.39 -32.82
CA PRO A 13 15.00 -4.64 -31.74
C PRO A 13 14.22 -4.53 -30.43
N HIS A 14 14.22 -5.60 -29.63
CA HIS A 14 13.88 -5.47 -28.21
C HIS A 14 14.75 -4.35 -27.65
N SER A 15 14.15 -3.34 -27.01
CA SER A 15 14.91 -2.44 -26.14
C SER A 15 15.79 -3.32 -25.27
N PRO A 16 17.12 -3.14 -25.25
CA PRO A 16 17.98 -3.96 -24.41
C PRO A 16 17.45 -3.82 -22.99
N GLY A 17 16.82 -4.88 -22.49
CA GLY A 17 16.34 -4.90 -21.13
C GLY A 17 17.53 -4.58 -20.22
N ILE A 18 17.27 -3.89 -19.11
CA ILE A 18 18.23 -3.52 -18.06
C ILE A 18 19.11 -4.72 -17.61
N THR A 19 18.68 -5.93 -17.94
CA THR A 19 19.30 -7.22 -17.68
C THR A 19 20.53 -7.56 -18.55
N GLU A 20 20.68 -7.04 -19.78
CA GLU A 20 21.74 -7.53 -20.69
C GLU A 20 23.13 -6.89 -20.48
N CYS A 21 23.24 -5.73 -19.82
CA CYS A 21 24.53 -5.04 -19.70
C CYS A 21 25.47 -5.57 -18.58
N PHE A 22 25.06 -6.53 -17.75
CA PHE A 22 25.81 -6.90 -16.52
C PHE A 22 26.10 -8.40 -16.37
N LEU A 23 26.26 -9.13 -17.46
CA LEU A 23 26.64 -10.54 -17.42
C LEU A 23 28.13 -10.71 -17.02
N GLY A 24 28.42 -10.69 -15.71
CA GLY A 24 29.73 -11.11 -15.18
C GLY A 24 30.24 -10.45 -13.89
N VAL A 25 29.58 -9.38 -13.42
CA VAL A 25 29.89 -8.72 -12.13
C VAL A 25 28.77 -9.06 -11.17
N GLU A 26 29.09 -9.54 -9.95
CA GLU A 26 28.07 -9.69 -8.91
C GLU A 26 27.40 -8.31 -8.71
N PRO A 27 26.07 -8.18 -8.86
CA PRO A 27 25.37 -6.88 -8.89
C PRO A 27 25.59 -5.95 -7.69
N GLY A 28 26.26 -6.41 -6.63
CA GLY A 28 26.53 -5.64 -5.41
C GLY A 28 27.85 -4.86 -5.40
N ASP A 29 28.70 -4.96 -6.43
CA ASP A 29 30.05 -4.34 -6.39
C ASP A 29 30.11 -2.92 -6.97
N ILE A 30 29.09 -2.48 -7.71
CA ILE A 30 29.08 -1.15 -8.33
C ILE A 30 28.44 -0.14 -7.34
N PRO A 31 29.09 0.98 -7.00
CA PRO A 31 28.49 2.01 -6.16
C PRO A 31 27.15 2.52 -6.73
N PHE A 32 26.15 2.74 -5.88
CA PHE A 32 24.81 3.21 -6.25
C PHE A 32 24.84 4.46 -7.12
N ARG A 33 25.72 5.43 -6.81
CA ARG A 33 25.90 6.64 -7.64
C ARG A 33 26.32 6.30 -9.07
N GLU A 34 27.21 5.33 -9.25
CA GLU A 34 27.65 4.89 -10.57
C GLU A 34 26.52 4.15 -11.30
N GLN A 35 25.77 3.30 -10.59
CA GLN A 35 24.59 2.64 -11.15
C GLN A 35 23.57 3.67 -11.69
N VAL A 36 23.23 4.67 -10.87
CA VAL A 36 22.31 5.76 -11.23
C VAL A 36 22.84 6.55 -12.43
N GLY A 37 24.11 6.97 -12.40
CA GLY A 37 24.72 7.75 -13.49
C GLY A 37 24.89 6.98 -14.81
N SER A 38 24.90 5.65 -14.77
CA SER A 38 24.98 4.79 -15.95
C SER A 38 23.62 4.39 -16.54
N THR A 39 22.51 4.69 -15.83
CA THR A 39 21.17 4.32 -16.27
C THR A 39 20.61 5.35 -17.24
N ASP A 40 20.09 4.87 -18.37
CA ASP A 40 19.41 5.73 -19.35
C ASP A 40 17.93 5.91 -18.98
N PHE A 41 17.59 7.09 -18.45
CA PHE A 41 16.22 7.49 -18.15
C PHE A 41 15.52 8.22 -19.32
N SER A 42 16.23 8.51 -20.42
CA SER A 42 15.71 9.38 -21.49
C SER A 42 14.52 8.77 -22.25
N GLY A 43 14.38 7.45 -22.22
CA GLY A 43 13.25 6.70 -22.79
C GLY A 43 12.10 6.42 -21.82
N LEU A 44 12.17 6.91 -20.58
CA LEU A 44 11.20 6.60 -19.52
C LEU A 44 10.37 7.84 -19.14
N SER A 45 9.21 7.58 -18.56
CA SER A 45 8.31 8.61 -18.03
C SER A 45 7.87 8.31 -16.60
N ASP A 46 7.58 9.40 -15.90
CA ASP A 46 6.92 9.43 -14.60
C ASP A 46 5.58 10.18 -14.70
N ALA A 47 4.93 10.44 -13.57
CA ALA A 47 3.61 11.06 -13.54
C ALA A 47 3.53 12.48 -14.13
N TYR A 48 4.65 13.15 -14.31
CA TYR A 48 4.71 14.53 -14.79
C TYR A 48 5.43 14.68 -16.14
N GLY A 49 5.79 13.56 -16.79
CA GLY A 49 6.34 13.54 -18.14
C GLY A 49 7.62 12.73 -18.23
N SER A 50 8.63 13.28 -18.91
CA SER A 50 9.91 12.59 -19.11
C SER A 50 10.72 12.51 -17.81
N ALA A 51 11.21 11.32 -17.47
CA ALA A 51 11.93 11.05 -16.22
C ALA A 51 13.44 11.43 -16.27
N THR A 52 13.80 12.46 -17.04
CA THR A 52 15.21 12.86 -17.25
C THR A 52 15.91 13.41 -16.01
N ASP A 53 15.15 13.83 -14.99
CA ASP A 53 15.64 14.29 -13.70
C ASP A 53 15.79 13.15 -12.67
N ALA A 54 15.31 11.92 -12.98
CA ALA A 54 15.32 10.78 -12.07
C ALA A 54 16.70 10.52 -11.47
N ALA A 55 17.76 10.59 -12.26
CA ALA A 55 19.12 10.38 -11.77
C ALA A 55 19.49 11.37 -10.64
N ASN A 56 19.21 12.66 -10.84
CA ASN A 56 19.50 13.69 -9.85
C ASN A 56 18.65 13.53 -8.58
N GLU A 57 17.39 13.15 -8.74
CA GLU A 57 16.48 12.93 -7.61
C GLU A 57 16.84 11.67 -6.81
N LEU A 58 17.29 10.59 -7.46
CA LEU A 58 17.76 9.38 -6.79
C LEU A 58 19.09 9.57 -6.07
N GLU A 59 20.02 10.36 -6.61
CA GLU A 59 21.29 10.67 -5.93
C GLU A 59 21.08 11.36 -4.57
N ARG A 60 19.96 12.07 -4.38
CA ARG A 60 19.62 12.70 -3.09
C ARG A 60 19.39 11.68 -1.96
N LEU A 61 19.19 10.39 -2.26
CA LEU A 61 19.15 9.33 -1.24
C LEU A 61 20.51 9.14 -0.53
N LEU A 62 21.60 9.61 -1.13
CA LEU A 62 22.95 9.60 -0.56
C LEU A 62 23.23 10.84 0.31
N GLY A 63 22.26 11.74 0.38
CA GLY A 63 22.38 13.06 0.99
C GLY A 63 22.05 13.11 2.48
N ASP A 64 21.76 14.32 2.95
CA ASP A 64 21.26 14.53 4.31
C ASP A 64 19.74 14.26 4.45
N SER A 65 19.19 14.45 5.65
CA SER A 65 17.76 14.18 5.88
C SER A 65 16.80 15.04 5.04
N VAL A 66 17.21 16.24 4.60
CA VAL A 66 16.40 17.11 3.74
C VAL A 66 16.40 16.57 2.32
N GLU A 67 17.57 16.16 1.82
CA GLU A 67 17.74 15.55 0.50
C GLU A 67 17.01 14.22 0.41
N ILE A 68 17.14 13.35 1.43
CA ILE A 68 16.43 12.06 1.50
C ILE A 68 14.91 12.26 1.47
N ARG A 69 14.37 13.24 2.21
CA ARG A 69 12.93 13.57 2.16
C ARG A 69 12.50 14.14 0.81
N ALA A 70 13.39 14.78 0.07
CA ALA A 70 13.09 15.21 -1.30
C ALA A 70 13.03 14.02 -2.25
N ALA A 71 14.01 13.11 -2.17
CA ALA A 71 14.01 11.86 -2.93
C ALA A 71 12.79 10.99 -2.63
N GLU A 72 12.42 10.85 -1.35
CA GLU A 72 11.23 10.09 -0.94
C GLU A 72 9.95 10.67 -1.54
N ARG A 73 9.80 11.99 -1.57
CA ARG A 73 8.65 12.64 -2.24
C ARG A 73 8.66 12.41 -3.74
N TYR A 74 9.83 12.37 -4.38
CA TYR A 74 9.94 12.01 -5.79
C TYR A 74 9.51 10.55 -6.02
N LEU A 75 10.01 9.62 -5.20
CA LEU A 75 9.68 8.19 -5.27
C LEU A 75 8.17 7.93 -5.12
N LEU A 76 7.54 8.50 -4.08
CA LEU A 76 6.13 8.24 -3.73
C LEU A 76 5.14 9.25 -4.32
N GLY A 77 5.63 10.30 -4.97
CA GLY A 77 4.81 11.38 -5.52
C GLY A 77 4.91 11.52 -7.03
N THR A 78 6.02 11.06 -7.63
CA THR A 78 6.29 11.22 -9.06
C THR A 78 6.47 9.85 -9.73
N VAL A 79 7.34 9.00 -9.19
CA VAL A 79 7.59 7.65 -9.75
C VAL A 79 6.37 6.74 -9.53
N LEU A 80 5.90 6.66 -8.29
CA LEU A 80 4.66 5.96 -7.92
C LEU A 80 3.62 6.99 -7.48
N HIS A 81 2.83 7.52 -8.42
CA HIS A 81 1.87 8.59 -8.12
C HIS A 81 0.50 8.01 -7.75
N GLN A 82 0.05 8.23 -6.50
CA GLN A 82 -1.26 7.76 -6.01
C GLN A 82 -1.46 6.24 -6.19
N SER A 83 -0.43 5.45 -5.88
CA SER A 83 -0.37 4.00 -6.11
C SER A 83 -0.38 3.57 -7.59
N THR A 84 -0.39 4.49 -8.55
CA THR A 84 -0.22 4.17 -9.97
C THR A 84 1.26 4.06 -10.33
N SER A 85 1.66 2.91 -10.87
CA SER A 85 3.01 2.69 -11.38
C SER A 85 3.17 3.29 -12.78
N TRP A 86 4.29 3.99 -13.00
CA TRP A 86 4.68 4.59 -14.29
C TRP A 86 5.84 3.82 -14.94
N PRO A 87 6.12 3.98 -16.24
CA PRO A 87 7.18 3.24 -16.94
C PRO A 87 8.56 3.28 -16.25
N VAL A 88 8.90 4.37 -15.56
CA VAL A 88 10.16 4.47 -14.80
C VAL A 88 10.21 3.61 -13.52
N THR A 89 9.07 3.16 -13.00
CA THR A 89 8.93 2.53 -11.66
C THR A 89 9.78 1.29 -11.49
N ALA A 90 9.69 0.33 -12.41
CA ALA A 90 10.44 -0.92 -12.32
C ALA A 90 11.96 -0.69 -12.42
N THR A 91 12.37 0.25 -13.28
CA THR A 91 13.78 0.66 -13.44
C THR A 91 14.32 1.23 -12.12
N VAL A 92 13.58 2.15 -11.50
CA VAL A 92 13.95 2.74 -10.21
C VAL A 92 13.99 1.67 -9.12
N ALA A 93 12.98 0.80 -9.03
CA ALA A 93 12.96 -0.28 -8.05
C ALA A 93 14.17 -1.22 -8.20
N GLU A 94 14.51 -1.64 -9.42
CA GLU A 94 15.67 -2.48 -9.69
C GLU A 94 16.99 -1.80 -9.26
N LEU A 95 17.19 -0.52 -9.57
CA LEU A 95 18.37 0.24 -9.13
C LEU A 95 18.49 0.31 -7.61
N LEU A 96 17.38 0.62 -6.92
CA LEU A 96 17.35 0.70 -5.47
C LEU A 96 17.66 -0.65 -4.82
N VAL A 97 17.11 -1.73 -5.37
CA VAL A 97 17.36 -3.10 -4.90
C VAL A 97 18.83 -3.49 -5.06
N ARG A 98 19.45 -3.18 -6.21
CA ARG A 98 20.89 -3.42 -6.43
C ARG A 98 21.76 -2.60 -5.48
N GLY A 99 21.32 -1.38 -5.15
CA GLY A 99 21.99 -0.47 -4.22
C GLY A 99 21.88 -0.85 -2.73
N LEU A 100 21.10 -1.86 -2.34
CA LEU A 100 20.84 -2.18 -0.93
C LEU A 100 22.11 -2.51 -0.12
N ASN A 101 23.17 -2.97 -0.78
CA ASN A 101 24.45 -3.26 -0.13
C ASN A 101 25.44 -2.09 -0.16
N ASP A 102 25.12 -0.98 -0.83
CA ASP A 102 25.98 0.20 -0.85
C ASP A 102 25.95 0.91 0.51
N PRO A 103 27.10 1.03 1.21
CA PRO A 103 27.18 1.78 2.45
C PRO A 103 26.72 3.25 2.36
N ALA A 104 26.86 3.89 1.20
CA ALA A 104 26.45 5.28 0.99
C ALA A 104 24.92 5.44 1.02
N LEU A 105 24.16 4.37 0.72
CA LEU A 105 22.70 4.41 0.69
C LEU A 105 22.06 4.18 2.07
N ARG A 106 22.84 3.86 3.12
CA ARG A 106 22.33 3.45 4.44
C ARG A 106 21.27 4.37 5.01
N ASN A 107 21.51 5.69 4.98
CA ASN A 107 20.56 6.66 5.54
C ASN A 107 19.26 6.76 4.71
N GLY A 108 19.33 6.44 3.42
CA GLY A 108 18.18 6.42 2.50
C GLY A 108 17.39 5.11 2.53
N LEU A 109 17.90 4.03 3.16
CA LEU A 109 17.24 2.72 3.17
C LEU A 109 15.78 2.74 3.65
N PRO A 110 15.38 3.52 4.68
CA PRO A 110 13.97 3.63 5.05
C PRO A 110 13.06 4.10 3.90
N ALA A 111 13.50 5.12 3.13
CA ALA A 111 12.76 5.61 1.97
C ALA A 111 12.72 4.56 0.86
N VAL A 112 13.83 3.85 0.64
CA VAL A 112 13.93 2.76 -0.34
C VAL A 112 12.95 1.63 -0.03
N PHE A 113 12.97 1.08 1.19
CA PHE A 113 12.08 -0.04 1.54
C PHE A 113 10.61 0.39 1.58
N THR A 114 10.33 1.63 1.98
CA THR A 114 8.99 2.22 1.87
C THR A 114 8.53 2.22 0.42
N PHE A 115 9.33 2.73 -0.51
CA PHE A 115 9.00 2.75 -1.93
C PHE A 115 8.79 1.33 -2.48
N LEU A 116 9.70 0.40 -2.21
CA LEU A 116 9.60 -0.98 -2.69
C LEU A 116 8.35 -1.71 -2.18
N ALA A 117 7.94 -1.45 -0.94
CA ALA A 117 6.70 -1.98 -0.40
C ALA A 117 5.47 -1.42 -1.14
N ASN A 118 5.44 -0.11 -1.42
CA ASN A 118 4.33 0.50 -2.15
C ASN A 118 4.29 0.04 -3.63
N VAL A 119 5.45 -0.17 -4.27
CA VAL A 119 5.52 -0.75 -5.62
C VAL A 119 4.92 -2.17 -5.65
N ALA A 120 5.20 -2.99 -4.65
CA ALA A 120 4.63 -4.32 -4.55
C ALA A 120 3.10 -4.32 -4.31
N ASP A 121 2.57 -3.23 -3.77
CA ASP A 121 1.15 -3.05 -3.43
C ASP A 121 0.33 -2.42 -4.54
N ALA A 122 1.00 -1.63 -5.39
CA ALA A 122 0.39 -0.88 -6.47
C ALA A 122 -0.62 -1.70 -7.29
N PRO A 123 -0.31 -2.93 -7.76
CA PRO A 123 -1.27 -3.73 -8.52
C PRO A 123 -2.60 -3.95 -7.79
N ALA A 124 -2.56 -4.26 -6.48
CA ALA A 124 -3.76 -4.49 -5.69
C ALA A 124 -4.54 -3.20 -5.40
N ASP A 125 -3.84 -2.09 -5.20
CA ASP A 125 -4.45 -0.79 -4.86
C ASP A 125 -5.25 -0.19 -6.03
N VAL A 126 -4.76 -0.34 -7.27
CA VAL A 126 -5.47 0.12 -8.47
C VAL A 126 -6.53 -0.89 -8.94
N GLY A 127 -6.70 -2.02 -8.23
CA GLY A 127 -7.64 -3.07 -8.58
C GLY A 127 -7.26 -3.82 -9.86
N MET A 128 -5.98 -3.81 -10.22
CA MET A 128 -5.50 -4.52 -11.40
C MET A 128 -5.53 -6.02 -11.10
N PRO A 129 -6.16 -6.82 -11.96
CA PRO A 129 -6.16 -8.27 -11.83
C PRO A 129 -4.73 -8.81 -11.94
N MET A 130 -4.35 -9.59 -10.93
CA MET A 130 -2.99 -10.12 -10.75
C MET A 130 -2.68 -11.29 -11.69
N ASP A 131 -3.70 -11.77 -12.39
CA ASP A 131 -3.71 -12.89 -13.32
C ASP A 131 -3.95 -12.46 -14.78
N GLU A 132 -4.07 -11.16 -15.06
CA GLU A 132 -4.20 -10.68 -16.43
C GLU A 132 -2.88 -10.79 -17.19
N ASP A 133 -2.97 -11.42 -18.35
CA ASP A 133 -1.93 -11.34 -19.36
C ASP A 133 -1.98 -9.92 -19.98
N PHE A 134 -1.03 -9.07 -19.57
CA PHE A 134 -0.90 -7.72 -20.13
C PHE A 134 -0.59 -7.72 -21.63
N SER A 135 -0.30 -8.88 -22.23
CA SER A 135 -0.09 -9.01 -23.67
C SER A 135 -1.24 -8.43 -24.48
N ASP A 136 -2.49 -8.52 -24.04
CA ASP A 136 -3.62 -7.94 -24.80
C ASP A 136 -3.60 -6.40 -24.83
N ILE A 137 -3.01 -5.77 -23.81
CA ILE A 137 -2.83 -4.31 -23.72
C ILE A 137 -1.55 -3.89 -24.46
N LEU A 138 -0.47 -4.64 -24.25
CA LEU A 138 0.87 -4.34 -24.77
C LEU A 138 1.05 -4.74 -26.24
N LEU A 139 0.27 -5.72 -26.73
CA LEU A 139 0.28 -6.23 -28.10
C LEU A 139 -1.09 -6.06 -28.74
N ARG A 140 -1.34 -4.87 -29.31
CA ARG A 140 -2.57 -4.62 -30.07
C ARG A 140 -2.37 -5.04 -31.52
N ASP A 141 -3.17 -6.00 -32.00
CA ASP A 141 -3.06 -6.58 -33.35
C ASP A 141 -1.65 -7.14 -33.67
N GLY A 142 -0.95 -7.63 -32.65
CA GLY A 142 0.43 -8.14 -32.76
C GLY A 142 1.51 -7.06 -32.84
N VAL A 143 1.16 -5.79 -32.66
CA VAL A 143 2.10 -4.67 -32.63
C VAL A 143 2.41 -4.28 -31.19
N ASP A 144 3.69 -4.26 -30.85
CA ASP A 144 4.17 -3.78 -29.55
C ASP A 144 3.86 -2.29 -29.37
N GLN A 145 2.99 -2.00 -28.41
CA GLN A 145 2.52 -0.66 -28.12
C GLN A 145 3.53 0.18 -27.33
N ARG A 146 4.60 -0.40 -26.76
CA ARG A 146 5.60 0.36 -25.99
C ARG A 146 6.30 1.43 -26.83
N ALA A 147 6.58 1.14 -28.09
CA ALA A 147 7.13 2.12 -29.03
C ALA A 147 6.17 3.30 -29.25
N ARG A 148 4.86 3.01 -29.37
CA ARG A 148 3.81 4.02 -29.48
C ARG A 148 3.73 4.87 -28.21
N LEU A 149 3.83 4.28 -27.03
CA LEU A 149 3.87 5.02 -25.77
C LEU A 149 5.04 6.00 -25.74
N ALA A 150 6.24 5.55 -26.10
CA ALA A 150 7.43 6.39 -26.18
C ALA A 150 7.26 7.56 -27.17
N ASP A 151 6.57 7.33 -28.29
CA ASP A 151 6.24 8.37 -29.26
C ASP A 151 5.19 9.36 -28.72
N LEU A 152 4.16 8.89 -28.03
CA LEU A 152 3.14 9.73 -27.39
C LEU A 152 3.74 10.64 -26.33
N ILE A 153 4.64 10.11 -25.50
CA ILE A 153 5.37 10.87 -24.47
C ILE A 153 6.23 11.97 -25.10
N ARG A 154 6.90 11.67 -26.23
CA ARG A 154 7.78 12.64 -26.93
C ARG A 154 7.02 13.67 -27.76
N GLY A 155 5.93 13.27 -28.41
CA GLY A 155 5.18 14.08 -29.36
C GLY A 155 4.12 14.99 -28.75
N GLY A 156 3.74 14.72 -27.49
CA GLY A 156 2.60 15.35 -26.84
C GLY A 156 1.30 14.68 -27.28
N ALA A 157 0.72 13.87 -26.40
CA ALA A 157 -0.55 13.19 -26.63
C ALA A 157 -1.72 14.19 -26.65
N SER A 158 -2.70 13.95 -27.54
CA SER A 158 -4.02 14.58 -27.42
C SER A 158 -4.74 14.09 -26.15
N PRO A 159 -5.78 14.79 -25.66
CA PRO A 159 -6.48 14.39 -24.43
C PRO A 159 -6.99 12.94 -24.42
N ASP A 160 -7.50 12.44 -25.55
CA ASP A 160 -7.99 11.06 -25.67
C ASP A 160 -6.81 10.06 -25.69
N GLU A 161 -5.65 10.46 -26.23
CA GLU A 161 -4.44 9.64 -26.22
C GLU A 161 -3.73 9.64 -24.86
N VAL A 162 -4.02 10.60 -23.98
CA VAL A 162 -3.47 10.62 -22.61
C VAL A 162 -4.03 9.46 -21.82
N GLU A 163 -5.34 9.19 -21.89
CA GLU A 163 -5.96 8.05 -21.19
C GLU A 163 -5.39 6.72 -21.70
N ASP A 164 -5.34 6.52 -23.02
CA ASP A 164 -4.69 5.35 -23.65
C ASP A 164 -3.21 5.20 -23.21
N ALA A 165 -2.47 6.31 -23.11
CA ALA A 165 -1.07 6.30 -22.68
C ALA A 165 -0.90 5.96 -21.20
N LEU A 166 -1.85 6.36 -20.34
CA LEU A 166 -1.85 6.03 -18.92
C LEU A 166 -2.06 4.53 -18.71
N ASP A 167 -3.07 3.95 -19.35
CA ASP A 167 -3.37 2.52 -19.24
C ASP A 167 -2.22 1.67 -19.77
N LEU A 168 -1.68 2.05 -20.92
CA LEU A 168 -0.55 1.39 -21.54
C LEU A 168 0.74 1.50 -20.70
N GLY A 169 1.00 2.69 -20.14
CA GLY A 169 2.13 2.93 -19.26
C GLY A 169 2.05 2.13 -17.97
N ALA A 170 0.86 2.04 -17.37
CA ALA A 170 0.61 1.23 -16.18
C ALA A 170 0.79 -0.26 -16.48
N ALA A 171 0.23 -0.77 -17.58
CA ALA A 171 0.38 -2.16 -17.98
C ALA A 171 1.85 -2.55 -18.20
N TRP A 172 2.62 -1.70 -18.87
CA TRP A 172 4.06 -1.94 -19.05
C TRP A 172 4.80 -1.93 -17.71
N ALA A 173 4.53 -0.94 -16.84
CA ALA A 173 5.14 -0.87 -15.53
C ALA A 173 4.87 -2.14 -14.69
N TYR A 174 3.64 -2.67 -14.73
CA TYR A 174 3.28 -3.87 -14.01
C TYR A 174 3.96 -5.12 -14.56
N GLU A 175 3.99 -5.31 -15.87
CA GLU A 175 4.70 -6.44 -16.49
C GLU A 175 6.18 -6.47 -16.05
N GLU A 176 6.86 -5.33 -16.06
CA GLU A 176 8.24 -5.21 -15.59
C GLU A 176 8.35 -5.49 -14.08
N ILE A 177 7.43 -4.98 -13.26
CA ILE A 177 7.38 -5.29 -11.82
C ILE A 177 7.27 -6.81 -11.59
N PHE A 178 6.37 -7.50 -12.29
CA PHE A 178 6.20 -8.95 -12.17
C PHE A 178 7.44 -9.71 -12.65
N ALA A 179 8.03 -9.29 -13.76
CA ALA A 179 9.25 -9.90 -14.30
C ALA A 179 10.43 -9.83 -13.30
N HIS A 180 10.52 -8.73 -12.55
CA HIS A 180 11.63 -8.47 -11.64
C HIS A 180 11.38 -8.82 -10.17
N ALA A 181 10.11 -8.96 -9.73
CA ALA A 181 9.73 -9.17 -8.33
C ALA A 181 10.47 -10.32 -7.64
N ARG A 182 10.72 -11.43 -8.36
CA ARG A 182 11.48 -12.58 -7.83
C ARG A 182 12.94 -12.22 -7.53
N SER A 183 13.58 -11.43 -8.38
CA SER A 183 14.94 -10.92 -8.16
C SER A 183 14.97 -10.01 -6.95
N TRP A 184 14.02 -9.08 -6.86
CA TRP A 184 13.89 -8.14 -5.75
C TRP A 184 13.71 -8.85 -4.42
N TRP A 185 12.81 -9.83 -4.35
CA TRP A 185 12.58 -10.62 -3.16
C TRP A 185 13.88 -11.28 -2.67
N LYS A 186 14.66 -11.90 -3.57
CA LYS A 186 15.92 -12.58 -3.21
C LYS A 186 16.97 -11.62 -2.67
N GLN A 187 17.05 -10.42 -3.24
CA GLN A 187 18.01 -9.40 -2.79
C GLN A 187 17.63 -8.84 -1.42
N ILE A 188 16.34 -8.60 -1.16
CA ILE A 188 15.86 -8.17 0.17
C ILE A 188 16.01 -9.29 1.21
N ASP A 189 15.70 -10.56 0.87
CA ASP A 189 15.92 -11.68 1.79
C ASP A 189 17.41 -11.83 2.15
N ARG A 190 18.31 -11.65 1.17
CA ARG A 190 19.75 -11.64 1.40
C ARG A 190 20.17 -10.49 2.33
N PHE A 191 19.67 -9.28 2.09
CA PHE A 191 19.89 -8.14 2.96
C PHE A 191 19.46 -8.43 4.41
N LEU A 192 18.29 -9.04 4.60
CA LEU A 192 17.77 -9.42 5.92
C LEU A 192 18.51 -10.59 6.58
N ALA A 193 19.10 -11.49 5.79
CA ALA A 193 19.91 -12.58 6.32
C ALA A 193 21.26 -12.09 6.87
N GLU A 194 21.83 -11.05 6.26
CA GLU A 194 23.14 -10.50 6.62
C GLU A 194 23.13 -8.96 6.63
N PRO A 195 22.33 -8.35 7.53
CA PRO A 195 22.27 -6.90 7.59
C PRO A 195 23.65 -6.36 7.96
N GLY A 196 24.22 -5.52 7.11
CA GLY A 196 25.52 -4.89 7.38
C GLY A 196 26.76 -5.76 7.07
N ARG A 197 26.80 -6.50 5.95
CA ARG A 197 28.12 -6.92 5.40
C ARG A 197 29.01 -5.68 5.22
N GLY A 198 29.97 -5.47 6.12
CA GLY A 198 30.96 -4.37 6.08
C GLY A 198 30.88 -3.33 7.21
N ALA A 199 29.77 -3.23 7.96
CA ALA A 199 29.69 -2.44 9.20
C ALA A 199 28.62 -3.02 10.12
N GLY A 200 28.77 -2.87 11.43
CA GLY A 200 27.85 -3.48 12.40
C GLY A 200 26.39 -3.16 12.10
N THR A 201 25.49 -4.11 12.38
CA THR A 201 24.04 -3.90 12.34
C THR A 201 23.57 -2.71 13.17
N ASP A 202 24.38 -2.33 14.16
CA ASP A 202 24.15 -1.22 15.06
C ASP A 202 24.20 0.16 14.37
N ASP A 203 24.66 0.21 13.11
CA ASP A 203 24.75 1.45 12.31
C ASP A 203 23.55 1.67 11.37
N LEU A 204 22.57 0.76 11.33
CA LEU A 204 21.39 0.95 10.49
C LEU A 204 20.45 2.00 11.10
N PRO A 205 19.81 2.85 10.28
CA PRO A 205 18.75 3.71 10.79
C PRO A 205 17.65 2.86 11.45
N PRO A 206 16.97 3.38 12.48
CA PRO A 206 15.81 2.72 13.06
C PRO A 206 14.80 2.31 11.99
N PHE A 207 14.04 1.22 12.23
CA PHE A 207 12.99 0.70 11.35
C PHE A 207 13.46 0.05 10.04
N THR A 208 14.74 0.14 9.69
CA THR A 208 15.25 -0.40 8.41
C THR A 208 14.97 -1.88 8.26
N ILE A 209 15.15 -2.69 9.31
CA ILE A 209 14.91 -4.14 9.28
C ILE A 209 13.42 -4.43 9.16
N GLY A 210 12.59 -3.69 9.89
CA GLY A 210 11.15 -3.74 9.82
C GLY A 210 10.66 -3.48 8.40
N LEU A 211 11.03 -2.32 7.85
CA LEU A 211 10.60 -1.89 6.51
C LEU A 211 11.07 -2.87 5.43
N ALA A 212 12.31 -3.38 5.53
CA ALA A 212 12.79 -4.43 4.64
C ALA A 212 11.93 -5.72 4.75
N GLY A 213 11.60 -6.14 5.97
CA GLY A 213 10.71 -7.28 6.21
C GLY A 213 9.30 -7.05 5.66
N PHE A 214 8.79 -5.82 5.74
CA PHE A 214 7.50 -5.45 5.17
C PHE A 214 7.52 -5.48 3.64
N ALA A 215 8.53 -4.88 2.99
CA ALA A 215 8.71 -4.97 1.54
C ALA A 215 8.84 -6.43 1.08
N LEU A 216 9.59 -7.26 1.80
CA LEU A 216 9.71 -8.70 1.52
C LEU A 216 8.35 -9.41 1.58
N ALA A 217 7.53 -9.12 2.59
CA ALA A 217 6.19 -9.70 2.74
C ALA A 217 5.23 -9.28 1.61
N ARG A 218 5.30 -8.02 1.14
CA ARG A 218 4.46 -7.57 0.01
C ARG A 218 4.90 -8.19 -1.31
N LEU A 219 6.21 -8.29 -1.57
CA LEU A 219 6.73 -9.02 -2.73
C LEU A 219 6.36 -10.50 -2.71
N ALA A 220 6.36 -11.14 -1.53
CA ALA A 220 5.92 -12.52 -1.40
C ALA A 220 4.44 -12.70 -1.77
N ALA A 221 3.58 -11.81 -1.27
CA ALA A 221 2.15 -11.82 -1.61
C ALA A 221 1.91 -11.56 -3.11
N LEU A 222 2.68 -10.65 -3.72
CA LEU A 222 2.67 -10.36 -5.16
C LEU A 222 3.02 -11.61 -5.98
N LEU A 223 4.11 -12.31 -5.61
CA LEU A 223 4.58 -13.52 -6.29
C LEU A 223 3.62 -14.70 -6.14
N ASP A 224 3.06 -14.90 -4.95
CA ASP A 224 2.07 -15.98 -4.74
C ASP A 224 0.77 -15.72 -5.52
N ALA A 225 0.35 -14.45 -5.65
CA ALA A 225 -0.82 -14.07 -6.44
C ALA A 225 -0.60 -14.34 -7.95
N SER A 226 0.55 -13.98 -8.50
CA SER A 226 0.86 -14.20 -9.92
C SER A 226 1.04 -15.69 -10.26
N GLU A 227 1.66 -16.47 -9.37
CA GLU A 227 1.81 -17.92 -9.56
C GLU A 227 0.48 -18.67 -9.36
N GLY A 228 -0.40 -18.18 -8.49
CA GLY A 228 -1.73 -18.76 -8.23
C GLY A 228 -2.74 -18.58 -9.35
N GLY A 229 -2.73 -17.43 -10.04
CA GLY A 229 -3.63 -17.14 -11.18
C GLY A 229 -3.43 -18.09 -12.36
N ALA A 230 -2.18 -18.43 -12.67
CA ALA A 230 -1.83 -19.34 -13.77
C ALA A 230 -2.38 -20.77 -13.61
N ALA A 231 -2.60 -21.24 -12.37
CA ALA A 231 -3.11 -22.58 -12.10
C ALA A 231 -4.64 -22.71 -12.29
N GLY A 232 -5.40 -21.61 -12.17
CA GLY A 232 -6.86 -21.62 -12.23
C GLY A 232 -7.44 -21.73 -13.64
N ALA A 233 -6.68 -21.37 -14.68
CA ALA A 233 -7.19 -21.26 -16.05
C ALA A 233 -7.08 -22.54 -16.90
N GLY A 234 -6.48 -23.63 -16.41
CA GLY A 234 -6.31 -24.83 -17.26
C GLY A 234 -5.85 -26.15 -16.64
N ALA A 235 -5.74 -26.28 -15.32
CA ALA A 235 -5.21 -27.50 -14.71
C ALA A 235 -6.33 -28.48 -14.29
N GLY A 236 -6.58 -29.47 -15.14
CA GLY A 236 -7.16 -30.74 -14.71
C GLY A 236 -6.25 -31.48 -13.72
N GLU A 237 -6.89 -32.23 -12.82
CA GLU A 237 -6.37 -33.10 -11.75
C GLU A 237 -5.02 -33.79 -12.01
N SER A 238 -3.90 -33.06 -11.88
CA SER A 238 -2.58 -33.66 -11.74
C SER A 238 -1.98 -33.25 -10.41
N GLU A 239 -2.47 -33.92 -9.39
CA GLU A 239 -1.86 -34.06 -8.06
C GLU A 239 -0.42 -34.58 -8.22
N THR A 240 0.47 -34.30 -7.27
CA THR A 240 1.84 -34.89 -7.12
C THR A 240 2.99 -34.38 -7.99
N ILE A 241 3.30 -33.08 -7.93
CA ILE A 241 4.71 -32.62 -7.94
C ILE A 241 4.90 -31.72 -6.71
N GLY A 242 5.87 -32.06 -5.86
CA GLY A 242 6.01 -31.58 -4.48
C GLY A 242 5.83 -30.07 -4.33
N ARG A 243 4.96 -29.67 -3.39
CA ARG A 243 4.75 -28.27 -2.98
C ARG A 243 6.12 -27.64 -2.72
N ALA A 244 6.62 -26.87 -3.68
CA ALA A 244 7.56 -25.82 -3.35
C ALA A 244 6.89 -24.99 -2.26
N ALA A 245 7.61 -24.71 -1.16
CA ALA A 245 7.09 -23.80 -0.15
C ALA A 245 6.75 -22.48 -0.84
N SER A 246 5.57 -21.91 -0.55
CA SER A 246 5.17 -20.63 -1.13
C SER A 246 6.16 -19.53 -0.74
N TRP A 247 6.19 -18.44 -1.51
CA TRP A 247 7.02 -17.29 -1.16
C TRP A 247 6.60 -16.73 0.20
N SER A 248 5.31 -16.74 0.52
CA SER A 248 4.77 -16.37 1.84
C SER A 248 5.26 -17.28 2.96
N ASP A 249 5.37 -18.59 2.77
CA ASP A 249 5.85 -19.51 3.81
C ASP A 249 7.33 -19.26 4.13
N ALA A 250 8.17 -19.15 3.10
CA ALA A 250 9.59 -18.83 3.27
C ALA A 250 9.79 -17.46 3.93
N THR A 251 9.02 -16.46 3.51
CA THR A 251 9.06 -15.11 4.09
C THR A 251 8.57 -15.11 5.54
N GLY A 252 7.49 -15.80 5.87
CA GLY A 252 6.98 -15.89 7.23
C GLY A 252 7.98 -16.51 8.20
N GLU A 253 8.67 -17.58 7.77
CA GLU A 253 9.76 -18.19 8.55
C GLU A 253 10.92 -17.21 8.77
N ARG A 254 11.31 -16.43 7.74
CA ARG A 254 12.32 -15.36 7.88
C ARG A 254 11.89 -14.32 8.92
N LEU A 255 10.66 -13.80 8.82
CA LEU A 255 10.16 -12.76 9.73
C LEU A 255 10.05 -13.28 11.18
N ARG A 256 9.62 -14.51 11.39
CA ARG A 256 9.60 -15.14 12.73
C ARG A 256 10.98 -15.31 13.31
N ARG A 257 11.98 -15.68 12.50
CA ARG A 257 13.38 -15.71 12.95
C ARG A 257 13.84 -14.32 13.36
N LEU A 258 13.57 -13.29 12.57
CA LEU A 258 13.91 -11.91 12.95
C LEU A 258 13.25 -11.51 14.28
N LEU A 259 11.95 -11.78 14.43
CA LEU A 259 11.17 -11.49 15.65
C LEU A 259 11.62 -12.26 16.91
N SER A 260 12.29 -13.41 16.74
CA SER A 260 12.84 -14.22 17.83
C SER A 260 14.31 -13.92 18.13
N THR A 261 15.04 -13.29 17.19
CA THR A 261 16.39 -12.83 17.46
C THR A 261 16.38 -11.60 18.35
N GLY A 262 17.23 -11.59 19.39
CA GLY A 262 17.43 -10.41 20.25
C GLY A 262 18.01 -9.17 19.54
N ARG A 263 18.24 -9.25 18.21
CA ARG A 263 18.63 -8.12 17.36
C ARG A 263 17.47 -7.18 17.06
N VAL A 264 16.23 -7.67 17.09
CA VAL A 264 15.01 -6.86 16.88
C VAL A 264 14.35 -6.53 18.22
N LEU A 265 15.15 -6.16 19.22
CA LEU A 265 14.66 -5.72 20.52
C LEU A 265 14.29 -4.25 20.55
N GLU A 266 14.63 -3.47 19.51
CA GLU A 266 14.01 -2.18 19.34
C GLU A 266 12.52 -2.38 19.05
N LEU A 267 11.68 -1.82 19.93
CA LEU A 267 10.21 -1.94 19.86
C LEU A 267 9.65 -1.49 18.50
N THR A 268 10.38 -0.62 17.82
CA THR A 268 10.11 -0.02 16.53
C THR A 268 10.07 -1.04 15.39
N ASP A 269 11.17 -1.77 15.14
CA ASP A 269 11.22 -2.81 14.10
C ASP A 269 10.25 -3.96 14.38
N ARG A 270 10.08 -4.33 15.66
CA ARG A 270 9.14 -5.39 16.06
C ARG A 270 7.72 -5.13 15.57
N ARG A 271 7.21 -3.90 15.77
CA ARG A 271 5.85 -3.51 15.33
C ARG A 271 5.68 -3.69 13.83
N VAL A 272 6.69 -3.28 13.06
CA VAL A 272 6.69 -3.39 11.60
C VAL A 272 6.72 -4.84 11.16
N LEU A 273 7.61 -5.65 11.75
CA LEU A 273 7.74 -7.07 11.40
C LEU A 273 6.49 -7.86 11.75
N VAL A 274 5.81 -7.55 12.86
CA VAL A 274 4.51 -8.17 13.19
C VAL A 274 3.45 -7.76 12.17
N ARG A 275 3.43 -6.50 11.74
CA ARG A 275 2.51 -6.05 10.67
C ARG A 275 2.79 -6.75 9.35
N ALA A 276 4.07 -6.90 8.98
CA ALA A 276 4.54 -7.60 7.79
C ALA A 276 4.15 -9.08 7.81
N LEU A 277 4.45 -9.77 8.92
CA LEU A 277 4.07 -11.16 9.14
C LEU A 277 2.55 -11.33 9.02
N GLY A 278 1.79 -10.40 9.59
CA GLY A 278 0.33 -10.38 9.53
C GLY A 278 -0.25 -10.32 8.12
N ASN A 279 0.48 -9.87 7.10
CA ASN A 279 0.00 -9.88 5.71
C ASN A 279 0.02 -11.28 5.07
N ILE A 280 0.90 -12.16 5.54
CA ILE A 280 1.16 -13.45 4.90
C ILE A 280 0.85 -14.65 5.81
N GLN A 281 0.80 -14.43 7.13
CA GLN A 281 0.56 -15.46 8.12
C GLN A 281 -0.29 -14.95 9.29
N PRO A 282 -0.91 -15.87 10.06
CA PRO A 282 -1.61 -15.52 11.28
C PRO A 282 -0.70 -14.97 12.39
N THR A 283 -1.23 -14.03 13.16
CA THR A 283 -0.49 -13.26 14.20
C THR A 283 -1.22 -13.22 15.55
N GLU A 284 -2.08 -14.21 15.83
CA GLU A 284 -2.89 -14.28 17.07
C GLU A 284 -2.04 -14.16 18.34
N GLU A 285 -0.84 -14.74 18.34
CA GLU A 285 0.09 -14.73 19.47
C GLU A 285 0.53 -13.31 19.89
N TYR A 286 0.50 -12.36 18.96
CA TYR A 286 0.90 -10.97 19.21
C TYR A 286 -0.25 -10.08 19.68
N LEU A 287 -1.50 -10.60 19.78
CA LEU A 287 -2.62 -9.84 20.36
C LEU A 287 -2.46 -9.60 21.87
N GLU A 288 -1.61 -10.39 22.53
CA GLU A 288 -1.30 -10.30 23.97
C GLU A 288 0.07 -9.66 24.23
N ASP A 289 0.71 -9.09 23.20
CA ASP A 289 2.01 -8.43 23.35
C ASP A 289 1.95 -7.27 24.35
N ALA A 290 3.00 -7.10 25.15
CA ALA A 290 3.09 -6.03 26.15
C ALA A 290 3.02 -4.64 25.50
N ASP A 291 3.54 -4.51 24.27
CA ASP A 291 3.53 -3.27 23.50
C ASP A 291 2.18 -3.06 22.79
N ARG A 292 1.54 -1.91 23.06
CA ARG A 292 0.24 -1.55 22.47
C ARG A 292 0.27 -1.51 20.94
N LEU A 293 1.29 -0.91 20.35
CA LEU A 293 1.37 -0.75 18.89
C LEU A 293 1.62 -2.09 18.19
N THR A 294 2.37 -3.00 18.83
CA THR A 294 2.56 -4.37 18.33
C THR A 294 1.24 -5.14 18.31
N ARG A 295 0.39 -4.99 19.34
CA ARG A 295 -0.95 -5.59 19.33
C ARG A 295 -1.85 -5.02 18.23
N ILE A 296 -1.77 -3.71 17.98
CA ILE A 296 -2.51 -3.06 16.87
C ILE A 296 -2.01 -3.59 15.52
N ALA A 297 -0.70 -3.71 15.34
CA ALA A 297 -0.08 -4.27 14.13
C ALA A 297 -0.54 -5.70 13.87
N ALA A 298 -0.61 -6.53 14.91
CA ALA A 298 -1.15 -7.87 14.84
C ALA A 298 -2.63 -7.86 14.44
N ALA A 299 -3.45 -7.07 15.12
CA ALA A 299 -4.90 -6.98 14.89
C ALA A 299 -5.29 -6.52 13.47
N LEU A 300 -4.38 -5.83 12.75
CA LEU A 300 -4.56 -5.45 11.35
C LEU A 300 -4.33 -6.61 10.35
N SER A 301 -3.82 -7.77 10.79
CA SER A 301 -3.65 -8.94 9.92
C SER A 301 -4.96 -9.35 9.25
N PRO A 302 -5.01 -9.56 7.91
CA PRO A 302 -6.19 -10.09 7.22
C PRO A 302 -6.73 -11.38 7.82
N SER A 303 -5.88 -12.26 8.32
CA SER A 303 -6.29 -13.52 8.99
C SER A 303 -7.19 -13.28 10.22
N LEU A 304 -7.01 -12.13 10.89
CA LEU A 304 -7.75 -11.72 12.08
C LEU A 304 -8.95 -10.81 11.78
N ALA A 305 -9.35 -10.66 10.52
CA ALA A 305 -10.44 -9.76 10.13
C ALA A 305 -11.80 -10.05 10.80
N ARG A 306 -11.98 -11.26 11.33
CA ARG A 306 -13.18 -11.69 12.06
C ARG A 306 -12.92 -12.02 13.53
N ASP A 307 -11.69 -11.88 14.03
CA ASP A 307 -11.37 -12.15 15.43
C ASP A 307 -11.94 -11.02 16.32
N ALA A 308 -12.81 -11.40 17.25
CA ALA A 308 -13.49 -10.44 18.13
C ALA A 308 -12.53 -9.67 19.05
N ARG A 309 -11.41 -10.28 19.47
CA ARG A 309 -10.39 -9.63 20.29
C ARG A 309 -9.65 -8.59 19.46
N ALA A 310 -9.24 -8.94 18.25
CA ALA A 310 -8.59 -8.02 17.32
C ALA A 310 -9.49 -6.80 17.00
N LEU A 311 -10.77 -7.04 16.69
CA LEU A 311 -11.73 -5.97 16.40
C LEU A 311 -11.99 -5.08 17.62
N THR A 312 -12.11 -5.67 18.81
CA THR A 312 -12.25 -4.90 20.07
C THR A 312 -11.02 -4.05 20.35
N LEU A 313 -9.82 -4.59 20.08
CA LEU A 313 -8.57 -3.88 20.25
C LEU A 313 -8.46 -2.68 19.30
N LEU A 314 -8.77 -2.88 18.01
CA LEU A 314 -8.79 -1.80 17.02
C LEU A 314 -9.83 -0.73 17.38
N ALA A 315 -11.00 -1.13 17.86
CA ALA A 315 -12.03 -0.19 18.28
C ALA A 315 -11.62 0.63 19.51
N GLY A 316 -10.98 0.00 20.50
CA GLY A 316 -10.40 0.69 21.66
C GLY A 316 -9.31 1.66 21.24
N ALA A 317 -8.42 1.25 20.31
CA ALA A 317 -7.38 2.11 19.77
C ALA A 317 -7.96 3.35 19.05
N LEU A 318 -9.00 3.18 18.23
CA LEU A 318 -9.70 4.28 17.58
C LEU A 318 -10.55 5.13 18.52
N GLY A 319 -10.96 4.61 19.68
CA GLY A 319 -11.57 5.41 20.75
C GLY A 319 -10.65 6.53 21.25
N GLU A 320 -9.34 6.35 21.08
CA GLU A 320 -8.26 7.30 21.40
C GLU A 320 -7.57 7.79 20.12
N ALA A 321 -8.29 7.85 18.98
CA ALA A 321 -7.71 8.14 17.66
C ALA A 321 -6.83 9.40 17.64
N ALA A 322 -7.19 10.47 18.33
CA ALA A 322 -6.39 11.70 18.38
C ALA A 322 -5.01 11.52 19.04
N GLU A 323 -4.96 10.80 20.17
CA GLU A 323 -3.69 10.49 20.84
C GLU A 323 -2.86 9.53 20.01
N LEU A 324 -3.53 8.55 19.40
CA LEU A 324 -2.91 7.59 18.50
C LEU A 324 -2.33 8.29 17.26
N ASP A 325 -3.05 9.22 16.63
CA ASP A 325 -2.57 10.01 15.48
C ASP A 325 -1.28 10.76 15.83
N ALA A 326 -1.25 11.45 16.97
CA ALA A 326 -0.04 12.15 17.42
C ALA A 326 1.13 11.19 17.71
N MET A 327 0.86 9.94 18.09
CA MET A 327 1.89 8.92 18.22
C MET A 327 2.38 8.41 16.85
N LEU A 328 1.49 8.39 15.85
CA LEU A 328 1.74 7.89 14.50
C LEU A 328 2.27 8.97 13.54
N ASP A 329 2.16 10.25 13.87
CA ASP A 329 2.70 11.39 13.11
C ASP A 329 4.24 11.44 13.11
N ARG A 330 4.89 10.48 13.76
CA ARG A 330 6.32 10.31 13.63
C ARG A 330 6.65 9.77 12.23
N PRO A 331 7.69 10.29 11.54
CA PRO A 331 8.10 9.85 10.20
C PRO A 331 8.18 8.34 10.06
N GLU A 332 8.50 7.66 11.15
CA GLU A 332 8.73 6.23 11.19
C GLU A 332 7.46 5.38 11.12
N TYR A 333 6.29 5.97 11.39
CA TYR A 333 4.99 5.32 11.24
C TYR A 333 4.15 5.89 10.09
N LEU A 334 4.48 7.10 9.64
CA LEU A 334 3.75 7.87 8.62
C LEU A 334 3.62 7.12 7.29
N THR A 335 4.61 6.31 6.93
CA THR A 335 4.72 5.81 5.55
C THR A 335 4.10 4.45 5.29
N VAL A 336 3.91 3.55 6.27
CA VAL A 336 3.58 2.15 5.90
C VAL A 336 2.62 1.33 6.80
N LEU A 337 2.45 1.51 8.12
CA LEU A 337 2.10 0.29 8.92
C LEU A 337 0.90 0.37 9.85
N LEU A 338 0.75 1.50 10.53
CA LEU A 338 -0.28 1.69 11.53
C LEU A 338 -0.87 3.07 11.27
N ASN A 339 -1.90 3.14 10.45
CA ASN A 339 -2.59 4.40 10.22
C ASN A 339 -4.07 4.24 10.58
N LEU A 340 -4.68 5.34 11.01
CA LEU A 340 -6.10 5.35 11.36
C LEU A 340 -6.99 4.92 10.18
N PRO A 341 -6.75 5.33 8.92
CA PRO A 341 -7.53 4.86 7.78
C PRO A 341 -7.64 3.34 7.66
N ASN A 342 -6.54 2.59 7.85
CA ASN A 342 -6.53 1.13 7.77
C ASN A 342 -7.32 0.49 8.91
N MET A 343 -7.22 1.03 10.12
CA MET A 343 -8.00 0.56 11.28
C MET A 343 -9.50 0.82 11.07
N ILE A 344 -9.85 2.01 10.56
CA ILE A 344 -11.23 2.39 10.23
C ILE A 344 -11.78 1.49 9.12
N ALA A 345 -11.03 1.29 8.03
CA ALA A 345 -11.43 0.43 6.94
C ALA A 345 -11.67 -1.01 7.43
N ARG A 346 -10.78 -1.55 8.26
CA ARG A 346 -10.94 -2.88 8.84
C ARG A 346 -12.20 -3.01 9.70
N LEU A 347 -12.42 -2.08 10.62
CA LEU A 347 -13.59 -2.13 11.51
C LEU A 347 -14.91 -1.94 10.77
N THR A 348 -14.95 -1.02 9.81
CA THR A 348 -16.18 -0.71 9.06
C THR A 348 -16.55 -1.80 8.07
N ALA A 349 -15.57 -2.55 7.53
CA ALA A 349 -15.80 -3.74 6.70
C ALA A 349 -16.25 -4.97 7.50
N ALA A 350 -15.93 -5.05 8.79
CA ALA A 350 -16.27 -6.19 9.64
C ALA A 350 -17.73 -6.16 10.13
N THR A 351 -18.24 -7.34 10.52
CA THR A 351 -19.47 -7.47 11.29
C THR A 351 -19.12 -7.36 12.77
N VAL A 352 -19.31 -6.18 13.34
CA VAL A 352 -18.97 -5.85 14.74
C VAL A 352 -20.21 -5.36 15.45
N ASP A 353 -20.27 -5.58 16.76
CA ASP A 353 -21.31 -5.02 17.62
C ASP A 353 -21.35 -3.47 17.50
N THR A 354 -22.57 -2.92 17.47
CA THR A 354 -22.80 -1.48 17.30
C THR A 354 -22.18 -0.66 18.43
N ASP A 355 -22.17 -1.14 19.68
CA ASP A 355 -21.55 -0.44 20.79
C ASP A 355 -20.03 -0.29 20.60
N VAL A 356 -19.37 -1.32 20.06
CA VAL A 356 -17.94 -1.30 19.73
C VAL A 356 -17.65 -0.29 18.61
N LEU A 357 -18.47 -0.27 17.55
CA LEU A 357 -18.34 0.71 16.47
C LEU A 357 -18.58 2.15 16.95
N VAL A 358 -19.51 2.36 17.88
CA VAL A 358 -19.80 3.69 18.45
C VAL A 358 -18.60 4.23 19.22
N VAL A 359 -17.88 3.39 19.99
CA VAL A 359 -16.66 3.82 20.70
C VAL A 359 -15.61 4.32 19.72
N ALA A 360 -15.29 3.51 18.70
CA ALA A 360 -14.33 3.86 17.66
C ALA A 360 -14.73 5.12 16.89
N GLY A 361 -16.00 5.17 16.48
CA GLY A 361 -16.55 6.28 15.70
C GLY A 361 -16.51 7.61 16.47
N ILE A 362 -16.82 7.62 17.77
CA ILE A 362 -16.72 8.84 18.60
C ILE A 362 -15.28 9.32 18.70
N GLY A 363 -14.31 8.42 18.89
CA GLY A 363 -12.90 8.78 18.90
C GLY A 363 -12.46 9.39 17.56
N CYS A 364 -12.91 8.82 16.44
CA CYS A 364 -12.64 9.35 15.09
C CYS A 364 -13.28 10.72 14.83
N LEU A 365 -14.49 11.00 15.35
CA LEU A 365 -15.10 12.33 15.26
C LEU A 365 -14.22 13.41 15.93
N ARG A 366 -13.69 13.10 17.12
CA ARG A 366 -12.78 14.00 17.86
C ARG A 366 -11.47 14.22 17.11
N TRP A 367 -10.89 13.13 16.60
CA TRP A 367 -9.68 13.20 15.77
C TRP A 367 -9.90 14.10 14.56
N THR A 368 -10.97 13.87 13.77
CA THR A 368 -11.29 14.70 12.59
C THR A 368 -11.47 16.16 12.95
N ARG A 369 -12.12 16.46 14.09
CA ARG A 369 -12.29 17.83 14.55
C ARG A 369 -10.96 18.50 14.90
N GLN A 370 -10.02 17.76 15.48
CA GLN A 370 -8.72 18.27 15.93
C GLN A 370 -7.73 18.44 14.79
N SER A 371 -7.62 17.44 13.91
CA SER A 371 -6.67 17.45 12.79
C SER A 371 -7.16 18.27 11.61
N GLY A 372 -8.48 18.48 11.47
CA GLY A 372 -9.08 19.06 10.27
C GLY A 372 -8.99 18.14 9.05
N THR A 373 -8.62 16.88 9.24
CA THR A 373 -8.49 15.85 8.19
C THR A 373 -9.32 14.61 8.56
N GLY A 374 -9.41 13.63 7.66
CA GLY A 374 -10.06 12.36 8.00
C GLY A 374 -11.59 12.34 7.86
N LEU A 375 -12.19 13.42 7.33
CA LEU A 375 -13.65 13.56 7.16
C LEU A 375 -14.28 12.32 6.50
N PHE A 376 -13.74 11.91 5.35
CA PHE A 376 -14.26 10.78 4.58
C PHE A 376 -14.04 9.44 5.28
N GLN A 377 -12.95 9.28 6.03
CA GLN A 377 -12.66 8.08 6.79
C GLN A 377 -13.66 7.95 7.95
N THR A 378 -13.86 9.01 8.73
CA THR A 378 -14.82 9.03 9.85
C THR A 378 -16.27 8.85 9.36
N LEU A 379 -16.60 9.35 8.17
CA LEU A 379 -17.91 9.15 7.55
C LEU A 379 -18.26 7.67 7.34
N ARG A 380 -17.27 6.77 7.18
CA ARG A 380 -17.50 5.33 6.96
C ARG A 380 -18.23 4.62 8.11
N PHE A 381 -18.20 5.18 9.32
CA PHE A 381 -18.94 4.62 10.47
C PHE A 381 -20.46 4.80 10.33
N LEU A 382 -20.93 5.83 9.63
CA LEU A 382 -22.34 6.21 9.61
C LEU A 382 -23.27 5.10 9.10
N PRO A 383 -23.06 4.51 7.91
CA PRO A 383 -23.94 3.45 7.40
C PRO A 383 -23.89 2.17 8.25
N ARG A 384 -22.80 1.98 9.01
CA ARG A 384 -22.61 0.81 9.87
C ARG A 384 -23.31 0.98 11.22
N ILE A 385 -23.28 2.18 11.81
CA ILE A 385 -23.97 2.50 13.07
C ILE A 385 -25.47 2.69 12.84
N PHE A 386 -25.87 3.22 11.68
CA PHE A 386 -27.25 3.48 11.30
C PHE A 386 -27.64 2.69 10.04
N PRO A 387 -27.73 1.35 10.12
CA PRO A 387 -28.14 0.55 8.98
C PRO A 387 -29.61 0.85 8.66
N ASN A 388 -29.87 1.50 7.53
CA ASN A 388 -31.23 1.77 7.06
C ASN A 388 -31.65 0.74 6.00
N PRO A 389 -32.65 -0.11 6.28
CA PRO A 389 -33.04 -1.19 5.37
C PRO A 389 -33.88 -0.74 4.17
N ALA A 390 -34.40 0.49 4.14
CA ALA A 390 -35.21 1.00 3.03
C ALA A 390 -34.73 2.38 2.59
N GLU A 391 -34.28 2.45 1.34
CA GLU A 391 -33.80 3.67 0.71
C GLU A 391 -34.84 4.80 0.81
N GLY A 392 -34.44 5.93 1.39
CA GLY A 392 -35.31 7.10 1.57
C GLY A 392 -36.26 7.04 2.78
N SER A 393 -36.25 5.99 3.60
CA SER A 393 -37.03 5.96 4.84
C SER A 393 -36.30 6.68 5.99
N GLU A 394 -37.01 7.51 6.76
CA GLU A 394 -36.43 8.17 7.94
C GLU A 394 -36.37 7.23 9.14
N LEU A 395 -35.25 7.25 9.88
CA LEU A 395 -35.14 6.52 11.14
C LEU A 395 -36.07 7.13 12.20
N THR A 396 -36.93 6.30 12.79
CA THR A 396 -37.92 6.74 13.78
C THR A 396 -37.53 6.42 15.23
N ARG A 397 -36.60 5.48 15.44
CA ARG A 397 -36.10 5.04 16.74
C ARG A 397 -34.62 4.69 16.66
N LEU A 398 -33.88 5.04 17.70
CA LEU A 398 -32.46 4.75 17.88
C LEU A 398 -32.22 3.87 19.12
N SER A 399 -31.21 2.99 19.04
CA SER A 399 -30.65 2.31 20.20
C SER A 399 -29.90 3.28 21.12
N PRO A 400 -29.62 2.91 22.38
CA PRO A 400 -28.77 3.74 23.26
C PRO A 400 -27.41 4.07 22.64
N ALA A 401 -26.77 3.11 21.97
CA ALA A 401 -25.48 3.32 21.31
C ALA A 401 -25.56 4.34 20.16
N GLN A 402 -26.58 4.21 19.31
CA GLN A 402 -26.86 5.15 18.22
C GLN A 402 -27.15 6.57 18.75
N CYS A 403 -27.89 6.70 19.85
CA CYS A 403 -28.10 8.00 20.51
C CYS A 403 -26.78 8.62 20.97
N ARG A 404 -25.86 7.83 21.56
CA ARG A 404 -24.55 8.33 22.01
C ARG A 404 -23.71 8.84 20.83
N TYR A 405 -23.62 8.07 19.75
CA TYR A 405 -22.87 8.50 18.56
C TYR A 405 -23.45 9.77 17.94
N LEU A 406 -24.77 9.80 17.71
CA LEU A 406 -25.41 10.98 17.12
C LEU A 406 -25.29 12.21 18.03
N GLY A 407 -25.39 12.01 19.35
CA GLY A 407 -25.14 13.07 20.33
C GLY A 407 -23.72 13.62 20.25
N ALA A 408 -22.72 12.75 20.10
CA ALA A 408 -21.33 13.15 19.91
C ALA A 408 -21.15 13.94 18.60
N LEU A 409 -21.66 13.43 17.46
CA LEU A 409 -21.58 14.13 16.17
C LEU A 409 -22.19 15.55 16.24
N LEU A 410 -23.32 15.71 16.94
CA LEU A 410 -23.93 17.04 17.15
C LEU A 410 -23.10 17.94 18.08
N GLY A 411 -22.28 17.37 18.95
CA GLY A 411 -21.39 18.10 19.85
C GLY A 411 -20.09 18.58 19.20
N GLU A 412 -19.64 17.95 18.12
CA GLU A 412 -18.34 18.22 17.49
C GLU A 412 -18.36 19.40 16.51
N GLY A 413 -18.49 20.62 17.04
CA GLY A 413 -18.25 21.86 16.28
C GLY A 413 -19.12 21.97 15.03
N ASP A 414 -18.51 22.19 13.86
CA ASP A 414 -19.12 22.28 12.53
C ASP A 414 -19.10 20.95 11.74
N LEU A 415 -18.66 19.86 12.38
CA LEU A 415 -18.48 18.56 11.71
C LEU A 415 -19.80 17.99 11.18
N PHE A 416 -20.91 18.24 11.89
CA PHE A 416 -22.25 17.89 11.42
C PHE A 416 -22.56 18.55 10.07
N GLU A 417 -22.31 19.85 9.94
CA GLU A 417 -22.54 20.61 8.72
C GLU A 417 -21.70 20.03 7.57
N GLN A 418 -20.42 19.72 7.83
CA GLN A 418 -19.52 19.09 6.86
C GLN A 418 -20.01 17.70 6.40
N PHE A 419 -20.63 16.91 7.29
CA PHE A 419 -21.23 15.61 6.95
C PHE A 419 -22.50 15.74 6.10
N THR A 420 -23.20 16.87 6.22
CA THR A 420 -24.41 17.17 5.45
C THR A 420 -24.16 18.01 4.19
N ALA A 421 -22.92 18.42 3.95
CA ALA A 421 -22.52 19.25 2.82
C ALA A 421 -22.38 18.45 1.51
N ALA A 422 -22.27 19.17 0.39
CA ALA A 422 -21.98 18.55 -0.91
C ALA A 422 -20.68 17.72 -0.83
N GLY A 423 -20.71 16.49 -1.37
CA GLY A 423 -19.61 15.51 -1.32
C GLY A 423 -19.76 14.42 -0.26
N THR A 424 -20.45 14.67 0.85
CA THR A 424 -20.69 13.70 1.95
C THR A 424 -22.18 13.43 2.19
N ALA A 425 -23.04 14.34 1.72
CA ALA A 425 -24.49 14.30 1.93
C ALA A 425 -25.16 13.00 1.42
N GLU A 426 -24.62 12.35 0.39
CA GLU A 426 -25.18 11.08 -0.10
C GLU A 426 -25.03 9.96 0.93
N THR A 427 -23.81 9.74 1.41
CA THR A 427 -23.53 8.77 2.47
C THR A 427 -24.30 9.08 3.74
N TYR A 428 -24.43 10.37 4.10
CA TYR A 428 -25.26 10.77 5.24
C TYR A 428 -26.74 10.45 5.01
N ARG A 429 -27.32 10.82 3.85
CA ARG A 429 -28.72 10.55 3.52
C ARG A 429 -29.06 9.05 3.53
N ALA A 430 -28.13 8.21 3.09
CA ALA A 430 -28.30 6.76 3.08
C ALA A 430 -28.57 6.18 4.50
N THR A 431 -28.17 6.88 5.57
CA THR A 431 -28.46 6.46 6.95
C THR A 431 -29.92 6.65 7.38
N GLY A 432 -30.72 7.43 6.65
CA GLY A 432 -32.06 7.82 7.08
C GLY A 432 -32.10 8.80 8.27
N LEU A 433 -30.95 9.39 8.65
CA LEU A 433 -30.90 10.41 9.68
C LEU A 433 -31.46 11.76 9.17
N PRO A 434 -32.11 12.57 10.03
CA PRO A 434 -32.51 13.92 9.67
C PRO A 434 -31.31 14.79 9.27
N SER A 435 -31.46 15.59 8.21
CA SER A 435 -30.40 16.48 7.70
C SER A 435 -30.17 17.75 8.53
N THR A 436 -30.91 17.94 9.64
CA THR A 436 -30.77 19.11 10.51
C THR A 436 -30.43 18.70 11.94
N ARG A 437 -29.61 19.52 12.61
CA ARG A 437 -29.30 19.34 14.05
C ARG A 437 -30.56 19.21 14.90
N ARG A 438 -31.54 20.08 14.64
CA ARG A 438 -32.82 20.08 15.35
C ARG A 438 -33.60 18.77 15.13
N GLY A 439 -33.59 18.24 13.91
CA GLY A 439 -34.18 16.95 13.58
C GLY A 439 -33.52 15.81 14.34
N CYS A 440 -32.19 15.73 14.29
CA CYS A 440 -31.41 14.72 15.02
C CYS A 440 -31.63 14.79 16.54
N ALA A 441 -31.59 16.00 17.13
CA ALA A 441 -31.83 16.18 18.57
C ALA A 441 -33.27 15.82 18.99
N LYS A 442 -34.26 15.96 18.10
CA LYS A 442 -35.63 15.49 18.35
C LYS A 442 -35.68 13.96 18.32
N LEU A 443 -35.01 13.33 17.35
CA LEU A 443 -34.92 11.87 17.22
C LEU A 443 -34.25 11.22 18.44
N ILE A 444 -33.14 11.78 18.93
CA ILE A 444 -32.47 11.32 20.17
C ILE A 444 -33.45 11.33 21.35
N ARG A 445 -34.07 12.48 21.65
CA ARG A 445 -34.99 12.62 22.80
C ARG A 445 -36.19 11.69 22.73
N ARG A 446 -36.75 11.45 21.53
CA ARG A 446 -37.85 10.50 21.32
C ARG A 446 -37.38 9.07 21.63
N SER A 447 -36.21 8.71 21.13
CA SER A 447 -35.63 7.36 21.28
C SER A 447 -35.26 7.07 22.73
N GLU A 448 -34.65 8.02 23.44
CA GLU A 448 -34.32 7.88 24.87
C GLU A 448 -35.57 7.69 25.75
N ARG A 449 -36.66 8.42 25.48
CA ARG A 449 -37.94 8.21 26.19
C ARG A 449 -38.48 6.81 25.95
N ALA A 450 -38.42 6.34 24.70
CA ALA A 450 -38.90 5.02 24.31
C ALA A 450 -38.03 3.88 24.87
N ASN A 451 -36.75 4.12 25.18
CA ASN A 451 -35.84 3.12 25.75
C ASN A 451 -35.91 3.04 27.29
N ARG A 452 -36.61 3.98 27.95
CA ARG A 452 -36.87 3.96 29.41
C ARG A 452 -38.24 3.39 29.78
N ALA A 453 -39.17 3.41 28.82
CA ALA A 453 -40.49 2.80 28.93
C ALA A 453 -40.41 1.33 28.53
#